data_AF-A0A5C6Z348-F1
#
_entry.id   AF-A0A5C6Z348-F1
#
_cell.length_a   1.000
_cell.length_b   1.000
_cell.length_c   1.000
_cell.angle_alpha   90.00
_cell.angle_beta   90.00
_cell.angle_gamma   90.00
#
_symmetry.space_group_name_H-M   'P 1'
#
loop_
_entity.id
_entity.type
_entity.pdbx_description
1 polymer ?
#
loop_
_entity_poly.entity_id
_entity_poly.type
_entity_poly.pdbx_seq_one_letter_code
_entity_poly.pdbx_strand_id
1 'polypeptide(L)'
;MFYLKTLKTLYCKIKLYIMKSALFIITLCISFSFYSQNEVGIILKNSGDKITIYDGSNSNNKKSIGGMAAGTFGPIAFNEKLLYYFDFDGKIQNIENTEYSEVKLGNGEVLFMTLPHSKDGGGLRVHRIIAKSDKYILGDYIGQDVHFFYIFDTDKNLVERRIPHSVTKKVSEKAMEKVKEYFGDCTDLMEELEVNFSHPEKRGMMKTYFLLFHVEDGRMVNLLSNIECN
;
A
#
# COMPACT_ATOMS: atom_id res chain seq x y z
N MET A 1 -63.47 29.97 25.76
CA MET A 1 -63.30 28.62 25.14
C MET A 1 -62.61 28.65 23.75
N PHE A 2 -62.69 29.73 22.98
CA PHE A 2 -62.00 29.84 21.66
C PHE A 2 -60.47 29.82 21.74
N TYR A 3 -59.87 30.45 22.75
CA TYR A 3 -58.41 30.61 22.89
C TYR A 3 -57.64 29.27 23.04
N LEU A 4 -58.24 28.30 23.75
CA LEU A 4 -57.68 26.96 23.96
C LEU A 4 -57.63 26.14 22.67
N LYS A 5 -58.58 26.35 21.74
CA LYS A 5 -58.63 25.63 20.47
C LYS A 5 -57.52 26.09 19.53
N THR A 6 -57.28 27.41 19.45
CA THR A 6 -56.18 28.01 18.68
C THR A 6 -54.80 27.62 19.20
N LEU A 7 -54.60 27.58 20.52
CA LEU A 7 -53.34 27.13 21.13
C LEU A 7 -53.03 25.66 20.79
N LYS A 8 -54.03 24.78 20.83
CA LYS A 8 -53.87 23.36 20.47
C LYS A 8 -53.51 23.17 19.00
N THR A 9 -54.11 23.96 18.10
CA THR A 9 -53.79 23.92 16.67
C THR A 9 -52.38 24.46 16.38
N LEU A 10 -51.96 25.53 17.05
CA LEU A 10 -50.62 26.09 16.91
C LEU A 10 -49.53 25.13 17.42
N TYR A 11 -49.75 24.52 18.60
CA TYR A 11 -48.85 23.51 19.16
C TYR A 11 -48.72 22.29 18.23
N CYS A 12 -49.81 21.84 17.63
CA CYS A 12 -49.79 20.73 16.68
C CYS A 12 -48.99 21.06 15.40
N LYS A 13 -49.13 22.29 14.87
CA LYS A 13 -48.36 22.76 13.70
C LYS A 13 -46.86 22.87 14.00
N ILE A 14 -46.49 23.39 15.17
CA ILE A 14 -45.08 23.49 15.61
C ILE A 14 -44.48 22.09 15.78
N LYS A 15 -45.18 21.17 16.45
CA LYS A 15 -44.73 19.79 16.63
C LYS A 15 -44.53 19.07 15.30
N LEU A 16 -45.43 19.26 14.33
CA LEU A 16 -45.31 18.70 12.99
C LEU A 16 -44.11 19.28 12.22
N TYR A 17 -43.84 20.58 12.35
CA TYR A 17 -42.70 21.25 11.71
C TYR A 17 -41.37 20.76 12.28
N ILE A 18 -41.26 20.64 13.62
CA ILE A 18 -40.07 20.09 14.29
C ILE A 18 -39.83 18.65 13.86
N MET A 19 -40.87 17.82 13.77
CA MET A 19 -40.76 16.43 13.34
C MET A 19 -40.31 16.29 11.88
N LYS A 20 -40.80 17.13 10.97
CA LYS A 20 -40.34 17.18 9.57
C LYS A 20 -38.89 17.64 9.44
N SER A 21 -38.51 18.66 10.23
CA SER A 21 -37.14 19.18 10.24
C SER A 21 -36.16 18.16 10.79
N ALA A 22 -36.53 17.46 11.87
CA ALA A 22 -35.74 16.36 12.43
C ALA A 22 -35.58 15.21 11.42
N LEU A 23 -36.65 14.83 10.72
CA LEU A 23 -36.58 13.81 9.68
C LEU A 23 -35.64 14.21 8.54
N PHE A 24 -35.71 15.48 8.08
CA PHE A 24 -34.82 16.01 7.05
C PHE A 24 -33.34 15.99 7.50
N ILE A 25 -33.05 16.41 8.74
CA ILE A 25 -31.70 16.36 9.29
C ILE A 25 -31.20 14.91 9.41
N ILE A 26 -32.04 13.98 9.87
CA ILE A 26 -31.70 12.56 9.96
C ILE A 26 -31.40 11.99 8.57
N THR A 27 -32.23 12.28 7.56
CA THR A 27 -31.98 11.85 6.17
C THR A 27 -30.68 12.44 5.63
N LEU A 28 -30.43 13.73 5.90
CA LEU A 28 -29.21 14.42 5.49
C LEU A 28 -27.96 13.79 6.13
N CYS A 29 -27.99 13.53 7.44
CA CYS A 29 -26.90 12.86 8.15
C CYS A 29 -26.66 11.43 7.65
N ILE A 30 -27.73 10.68 7.37
CA ILE A 30 -27.63 9.34 6.80
C ILE A 30 -26.99 9.39 5.39
N SER A 31 -27.33 10.38 4.56
CA SER A 31 -26.72 10.52 3.23
C SER A 31 -25.22 10.86 3.26
N PHE A 32 -24.75 11.59 4.27
CA PHE A 32 -23.31 11.90 4.41
C PHE A 32 -22.47 10.70 4.83
N SER A 33 -23.03 9.77 5.60
CA SER A 33 -22.32 8.55 6.00
C SER A 33 -22.03 7.59 4.84
N PHE A 34 -22.71 7.72 3.70
CA PHE A 34 -22.46 6.90 2.50
C PHE A 34 -21.28 7.38 1.64
N TYR A 35 -20.70 8.55 1.95
CA TYR A 35 -19.57 9.13 1.20
C TYR A 35 -18.24 9.12 1.98
N SER A 36 -18.13 8.36 3.06
CA SER A 36 -16.84 8.26 3.76
C SER A 36 -15.93 7.26 3.07
N GLN A 37 -14.87 7.73 2.41
CA GLN A 37 -13.71 6.91 2.10
C GLN A 37 -12.62 7.12 3.15
N ASN A 38 -11.86 6.07 3.41
CA ASN A 38 -10.69 6.18 4.28
C ASN A 38 -9.47 6.54 3.44
N GLU A 39 -8.71 7.52 3.91
CA GLU A 39 -7.34 7.74 3.44
C GLU A 39 -6.48 6.54 3.84
N VAL A 40 -5.71 6.03 2.89
CA VAL A 40 -4.89 4.82 3.06
C VAL A 40 -3.43 5.04 2.67
N GLY A 41 -3.12 6.19 2.08
CA GLY A 41 -1.77 6.51 1.66
C GLY A 41 -1.65 7.81 0.88
N ILE A 42 -0.43 8.09 0.45
CA ILE A 42 -0.08 9.26 -0.35
C ILE A 42 0.89 8.89 -1.47
N ILE A 43 0.81 9.63 -2.57
CA ILE A 43 1.79 9.66 -3.66
C ILE A 43 2.49 11.01 -3.57
N LEU A 44 3.82 11.00 -3.50
CA LEU A 44 4.64 12.20 -3.58
C LEU A 44 5.16 12.35 -5.01
N LYS A 45 4.70 13.38 -5.71
CA LYS A 45 5.16 13.70 -7.07
C LYS A 45 6.61 14.19 -7.03
N ASN A 46 7.31 14.06 -8.16
CA ASN A 46 8.63 14.65 -8.34
C ASN A 46 8.62 16.18 -8.24
N SER A 47 7.46 16.83 -8.46
CA SER A 47 7.25 18.26 -8.24
C SER A 47 7.17 18.65 -6.76
N GLY A 48 7.02 17.69 -5.85
CA GLY A 48 6.73 17.90 -4.42
C GLY A 48 5.24 17.89 -4.08
N ASP A 49 4.35 17.85 -5.07
CA ASP A 49 2.90 17.77 -4.85
C ASP A 49 2.52 16.43 -4.22
N LYS A 50 1.48 16.44 -3.38
CA LYS A 50 0.94 15.25 -2.74
C LYS A 50 -0.43 14.90 -3.31
N ILE A 51 -0.62 13.62 -3.60
CA ILE A 51 -1.92 13.05 -3.98
C ILE A 51 -2.32 12.06 -2.89
N THR A 52 -3.50 12.24 -2.31
CA THR A 52 -4.06 11.30 -1.33
C THR A 52 -4.67 10.09 -2.03
N ILE A 53 -4.40 8.91 -1.50
CA ILE A 53 -4.94 7.62 -1.95
C ILE A 53 -6.07 7.21 -1.01
N TYR A 54 -7.16 6.70 -1.59
CA TYR A 54 -8.34 6.25 -0.86
C TYR A 54 -8.59 4.74 -1.02
N ASP A 55 -9.35 4.15 -0.10
CA ASP A 55 -9.62 2.71 -0.04
C ASP A 55 -10.60 2.17 -1.10
N GLY A 56 -11.22 3.05 -1.90
CA GLY A 56 -12.20 2.68 -2.91
C GLY A 56 -13.48 2.08 -2.34
N SER A 57 -13.78 2.29 -1.05
CA SER A 57 -14.94 1.69 -0.36
C SER A 57 -16.30 2.07 -0.97
N ASN A 58 -16.38 3.22 -1.63
CA ASN A 58 -17.54 3.70 -2.37
C ASN A 58 -17.51 3.36 -3.88
N SER A 59 -16.51 2.59 -4.33
CA SER A 59 -16.34 2.23 -5.74
C SER A 59 -16.98 0.88 -6.08
N ASN A 60 -17.72 0.82 -7.19
CA ASN A 60 -18.22 -0.44 -7.75
C ASN A 60 -17.08 -1.35 -8.26
N ASN A 61 -15.87 -0.79 -8.43
CA ASN A 61 -14.70 -1.49 -8.95
C ASN A 61 -13.70 -1.89 -7.86
N LYS A 62 -14.06 -1.88 -6.57
CA LYS A 62 -13.13 -2.18 -5.46
C LYS A 62 -12.33 -3.49 -5.62
N LYS A 63 -12.87 -4.48 -6.35
CA LYS A 63 -12.23 -5.78 -6.58
C LYS A 63 -11.21 -5.78 -7.72
N SER A 64 -11.17 -4.74 -8.56
CA SER A 64 -10.21 -4.62 -9.65
C SER A 64 -9.82 -3.17 -9.91
N ILE A 65 -8.52 -2.91 -9.89
CA ILE A 65 -7.97 -1.60 -10.19
C ILE A 65 -7.08 -1.69 -11.44
N GLY A 66 -7.36 -0.85 -12.43
CA GLY A 66 -6.64 -0.90 -13.72
C GLY A 66 -6.77 -2.23 -14.50
N GLY A 67 -7.83 -3.01 -14.26
CA GLY A 67 -8.00 -4.35 -14.85
C GLY A 67 -7.18 -5.45 -14.18
N MET A 68 -6.43 -5.13 -13.13
CA MET A 68 -5.74 -6.08 -12.26
C MET A 68 -6.65 -6.43 -11.08
N ALA A 69 -6.58 -7.66 -10.58
CA ALA A 69 -7.24 -7.99 -9.31
C ALA A 69 -6.65 -7.10 -8.21
N ALA A 70 -7.50 -6.49 -7.37
CA ALA A 70 -7.03 -5.78 -6.19
C ALA A 70 -6.22 -6.77 -5.34
N GLY A 71 -4.90 -6.54 -5.25
CA GLY A 71 -3.92 -7.52 -4.79
C GLY A 71 -3.37 -7.24 -3.39
N THR A 72 -2.17 -7.75 -3.13
CA THR A 72 -1.41 -7.71 -1.85
C THR A 72 -1.34 -6.34 -1.17
N PHE A 73 -1.36 -5.25 -1.94
CA PHE A 73 -1.28 -3.88 -1.42
C PHE A 73 -2.59 -3.10 -1.54
N GLY A 74 -3.73 -3.79 -1.70
CA GLY A 74 -5.09 -3.26 -1.57
C GLY A 74 -5.45 -2.15 -2.58
N PRO A 75 -5.50 -0.87 -2.15
CA PRO A 75 -6.02 0.28 -2.92
C PRO A 75 -5.19 0.72 -4.13
N ILE A 76 -4.09 0.05 -4.43
CA ILE A 76 -3.22 0.40 -5.56
C ILE A 76 -2.87 -0.82 -6.42
N ALA A 77 -2.54 -0.57 -7.69
CA ALA A 77 -1.83 -1.53 -8.52
C ALA A 77 -0.81 -0.84 -9.41
N PHE A 78 0.22 -1.60 -9.78
CA PHE A 78 1.28 -1.14 -10.66
C PHE A 78 1.31 -1.98 -11.92
N ASN A 79 1.56 -1.34 -13.05
CA ASN A 79 2.12 -2.01 -14.22
C ASN A 79 3.51 -1.41 -14.53
N GLU A 80 4.11 -1.78 -15.65
CA GLU A 80 5.45 -1.32 -16.03
C GLU A 80 5.58 0.22 -16.16
N LYS A 81 4.46 0.93 -16.37
CA LYS A 81 4.44 2.37 -16.68
C LYS A 81 3.58 3.21 -15.72
N LEU A 82 2.52 2.64 -15.17
CA LEU A 82 1.48 3.35 -14.46
C LEU A 82 1.28 2.77 -13.06
N LEU A 83 1.02 3.68 -12.12
CA LEU A 83 0.38 3.40 -10.84
C LEU A 83 -1.11 3.76 -10.97
N TYR A 84 -1.98 2.83 -10.60
CA TYR A 84 -3.41 3.06 -10.46
C TYR A 84 -3.79 3.20 -8.99
N TYR A 85 -4.69 4.12 -8.68
CA TYR A 85 -5.15 4.40 -7.32
C TYR A 85 -6.61 4.91 -7.32
N PHE A 86 -7.29 4.87 -6.18
CA PHE A 86 -8.61 5.50 -6.02
C PHE A 86 -8.48 6.94 -5.50
N ASP A 87 -9.25 7.85 -6.09
CA ASP A 87 -9.44 9.21 -5.59
C ASP A 87 -10.58 9.29 -4.55
N PHE A 88 -10.83 10.50 -4.03
CA PHE A 88 -11.88 10.75 -3.03
C PHE A 88 -13.31 10.45 -3.52
N ASP A 89 -13.54 10.43 -4.84
CA ASP A 89 -14.83 10.07 -5.41
C ASP A 89 -14.98 8.55 -5.63
N GLY A 90 -13.92 7.78 -5.37
CA GLY A 90 -13.89 6.33 -5.62
C GLY A 90 -13.61 5.99 -7.09
N LYS A 91 -13.15 6.97 -7.87
CA LYS A 91 -12.77 6.76 -9.27
C LYS A 91 -11.33 6.29 -9.34
N ILE A 92 -11.07 5.41 -10.30
CA ILE A 92 -9.71 4.94 -10.58
C ILE A 92 -9.00 6.03 -11.36
N GLN A 93 -7.94 6.55 -10.77
CA GLN A 93 -6.97 7.43 -11.41
C GLN A 93 -5.69 6.67 -11.72
N ASN A 94 -4.84 7.25 -12.55
CA ASN A 94 -3.51 6.73 -12.81
C ASN A 94 -2.49 7.86 -12.93
N ILE A 95 -1.23 7.51 -12.67
CA ILE A 95 -0.08 8.40 -12.76
C ILE A 95 1.10 7.62 -13.35
N GLU A 96 1.91 8.25 -14.20
CA GLU A 96 3.10 7.63 -14.75
C GLU A 96 4.17 7.44 -13.67
N ASN A 97 4.88 6.31 -13.72
CA ASN A 97 5.99 5.99 -12.82
C ASN A 97 7.11 7.06 -12.85
N THR A 98 7.20 7.83 -13.94
CA THR A 98 8.14 8.95 -14.12
C THR A 98 7.71 10.25 -13.43
N GLU A 99 6.48 10.36 -12.95
CA GLU A 99 5.93 11.58 -12.34
C GLU A 99 5.99 11.62 -10.82
N TYR A 100 6.29 10.50 -10.17
CA TYR A 100 6.36 10.41 -8.71
C TYR A 100 7.64 9.77 -8.20
N SER A 101 8.02 10.18 -6.99
CA SER A 101 9.21 9.68 -6.31
C SER A 101 8.88 8.59 -5.31
N GLU A 102 7.74 8.71 -4.61
CA GLU A 102 7.37 7.85 -3.49
C GLU A 102 5.87 7.54 -3.46
N VAL A 103 5.53 6.35 -2.98
CA VAL A 103 4.17 5.97 -2.58
C VAL A 103 4.24 5.42 -1.17
N LYS A 104 3.44 5.97 -0.26
CA LYS A 104 3.37 5.54 1.15
C LYS A 104 1.96 5.02 1.43
N LEU A 105 1.84 3.79 1.93
CA LEU A 105 0.57 3.20 2.35
C LEU A 105 0.60 2.89 3.85
N GLY A 106 -0.58 2.74 4.45
CA GLY A 106 -0.70 2.33 5.85
C GLY A 106 0.03 3.29 6.78
N ASN A 107 -0.17 4.60 6.58
CA ASN A 107 0.56 5.65 7.31
C ASN A 107 2.10 5.60 7.19
N GLY A 108 2.62 5.00 6.12
CA GLY A 108 4.06 4.91 5.86
C GLY A 108 4.70 3.57 6.26
N GLU A 109 3.91 2.61 6.73
CA GLU A 109 4.38 1.23 6.95
C GLU A 109 4.89 0.58 5.67
N VAL A 110 4.24 0.87 4.53
CA VAL A 110 4.71 0.38 3.22
C VAL A 110 5.18 1.55 2.38
N LEU A 111 6.41 1.45 1.89
CA LEU A 111 7.04 2.45 1.03
C LEU A 111 7.38 1.84 -0.32
N PHE A 112 7.02 2.54 -1.38
CA PHE A 112 7.53 2.29 -2.72
C PHE A 112 8.30 3.51 -3.21
N MET A 113 9.37 3.29 -3.95
CA MET A 113 10.12 4.35 -4.63
C MET A 113 10.34 4.01 -6.08
N THR A 114 10.38 5.04 -6.92
CA THR A 114 10.74 4.89 -8.33
C THR A 114 12.26 4.99 -8.47
N LEU A 115 12.94 3.87 -8.73
CA LEU A 115 14.39 3.72 -8.71
C LEU A 115 14.94 3.16 -10.04
N PRO A 116 16.23 3.39 -10.36
CA PRO A 116 16.82 2.92 -11.60
C PRO A 116 16.91 1.39 -11.68
N HIS A 117 16.47 0.80 -12.79
CA HIS A 117 16.48 -0.65 -12.96
C HIS A 117 17.85 -1.23 -13.41
N SER A 118 18.74 -0.39 -13.93
CA SER A 118 20.10 -0.75 -14.35
C SER A 118 21.06 0.43 -14.18
N LYS A 119 22.37 0.12 -14.06
CA LYS A 119 23.45 1.12 -13.89
C LYS A 119 23.55 2.06 -15.10
N ASP A 120 23.39 1.53 -16.31
CA ASP A 120 23.60 2.26 -17.56
C ASP A 120 22.33 2.90 -18.16
N GLY A 121 21.26 3.03 -17.36
CA GLY A 121 19.97 3.47 -17.85
C GLY A 121 19.13 2.31 -18.40
N GLY A 122 18.00 2.05 -17.71
CA GLY A 122 17.02 1.01 -18.05
C GLY A 122 15.60 1.45 -17.73
N GLY A 123 15.41 2.77 -17.61
CA GLY A 123 14.22 3.39 -17.06
C GLY A 123 14.12 3.25 -15.55
N LEU A 124 13.18 4.00 -14.99
CA LEU A 124 12.80 3.88 -13.59
C LEU A 124 11.77 2.76 -13.43
N ARG A 125 11.82 2.06 -12.31
CA ARG A 125 10.87 1.03 -11.92
C ARG A 125 10.43 1.26 -10.48
N VAL A 126 9.24 0.78 -10.15
CA VAL A 126 8.72 0.86 -8.79
C VAL A 126 9.32 -0.29 -7.99
N HIS A 127 10.05 0.05 -6.95
CA HIS A 127 10.58 -0.90 -5.97
C HIS A 127 9.83 -0.72 -4.66
N ARG A 128 9.43 -1.83 -4.03
CA ARG A 128 9.04 -1.78 -2.62
C ARG A 128 10.30 -1.64 -1.79
N ILE A 129 10.34 -0.67 -0.89
CA ILE A 129 11.47 -0.48 0.03
C ILE A 129 11.28 -1.38 1.22
N ILE A 130 12.29 -2.22 1.46
CA ILE A 130 12.33 -3.21 2.52
C ILE A 130 13.05 -2.64 3.72
N ALA A 131 14.24 -2.07 3.50
CA ALA A 131 15.03 -1.44 4.54
C ALA A 131 15.88 -0.28 4.00
N LYS A 132 16.28 0.62 4.89
CA LYS A 132 17.23 1.72 4.61
C LYS A 132 18.23 1.83 5.75
N SER A 133 19.48 2.14 5.42
CA SER A 133 20.52 2.52 6.37
C SER A 133 21.09 3.89 5.98
N ASP A 134 22.10 4.35 6.73
CA ASP A 134 22.89 5.53 6.39
C ASP A 134 23.67 5.41 5.06
N LYS A 135 23.82 4.19 4.54
CA LYS A 135 24.62 3.90 3.33
C LYS A 135 23.82 3.33 2.17
N TYR A 136 22.78 2.55 2.47
CA TYR A 136 22.12 1.73 1.45
C TYR A 136 20.60 1.69 1.58
N ILE A 137 19.95 1.40 0.46
CA ILE A 137 18.52 1.13 0.36
C ILE A 137 18.34 -0.28 -0.21
N LEU A 138 17.59 -1.12 0.51
CA LEU A 138 17.18 -2.45 0.06
C LEU A 138 15.79 -2.36 -0.58
N GLY A 139 15.71 -2.59 -1.89
CA GLY A 139 14.47 -2.65 -2.66
C GLY A 139 14.11 -4.06 -3.10
N ASP A 140 12.81 -4.35 -3.18
CA ASP A 140 12.22 -5.54 -3.80
C ASP A 140 11.52 -5.16 -5.11
N TYR A 141 11.70 -6.00 -6.12
CA TYR A 141 11.00 -5.90 -7.40
C TYR A 141 10.55 -7.28 -7.84
N ILE A 142 9.27 -7.39 -8.21
CA ILE A 142 8.68 -8.60 -8.76
C ILE A 142 8.74 -8.53 -10.28
N GLY A 143 9.46 -9.46 -10.91
CA GLY A 143 9.50 -9.62 -12.36
C GLY A 143 9.25 -11.07 -12.75
N GLN A 144 8.29 -11.31 -13.65
CA GLN A 144 7.94 -12.67 -14.12
C GLN A 144 7.68 -13.63 -12.95
N ASP A 145 6.89 -13.20 -11.96
CA ASP A 145 6.55 -13.97 -10.75
C ASP A 145 7.73 -14.36 -9.85
N VAL A 146 8.91 -13.77 -10.07
CA VAL A 146 10.09 -13.96 -9.24
C VAL A 146 10.40 -12.65 -8.53
N HIS A 147 10.71 -12.75 -7.24
CA HIS A 147 11.15 -11.62 -6.44
C HIS A 147 12.66 -11.45 -6.53
N PHE A 148 13.09 -10.19 -6.58
CA PHE A 148 14.49 -9.81 -6.67
C PHE A 148 14.79 -8.67 -5.72
N PHE A 149 15.85 -8.84 -4.92
CA PHE A 149 16.45 -7.72 -4.20
C PHE A 149 17.32 -6.89 -5.13
N TYR A 150 17.33 -5.59 -4.85
CA TYR A 150 18.21 -4.58 -5.43
C TYR A 150 18.77 -3.76 -4.29
N ILE A 151 20.07 -3.44 -4.37
CA ILE A 151 20.72 -2.55 -3.41
C ILE A 151 21.04 -1.24 -4.13
N PHE A 152 20.66 -0.14 -3.51
CA PHE A 152 20.99 1.21 -3.95
C PHE A 152 21.82 1.91 -2.88
N ASP A 153 22.60 2.91 -3.27
CA ASP A 153 23.16 3.86 -2.31
C ASP A 153 22.11 4.91 -1.89
N THR A 154 22.48 5.79 -0.96
CA THR A 154 21.60 6.88 -0.49
C THR A 154 21.30 7.93 -1.55
N ASP A 155 22.16 8.07 -2.56
CA ASP A 155 21.94 8.89 -3.74
C ASP A 155 21.05 8.20 -4.80
N LYS A 156 20.50 7.02 -4.47
CA LYS A 156 19.60 6.19 -5.30
C LYS A 156 20.27 5.59 -6.53
N ASN A 157 21.60 5.54 -6.59
CA ASN A 157 22.32 4.83 -7.64
C ASN A 157 22.29 3.33 -7.35
N LEU A 158 22.16 2.54 -8.41
CA LEU A 158 22.13 1.09 -8.30
C LEU A 158 23.52 0.53 -7.96
N VAL A 159 23.65 -0.14 -6.81
CA VAL A 159 24.88 -0.78 -6.33
C VAL A 159 24.91 -2.25 -6.75
N GLU A 160 23.86 -3.00 -6.42
CA GLU A 160 23.73 -4.43 -6.69
C GLU A 160 22.38 -4.75 -7.34
N ARG A 161 22.39 -5.61 -8.36
CA ARG A 161 21.24 -5.82 -9.25
C ARG A 161 20.73 -7.26 -9.20
N ARG A 162 19.39 -7.42 -9.15
CA ARG A 162 18.69 -8.68 -9.41
C ARG A 162 19.21 -9.85 -8.59
N ILE A 163 19.18 -9.74 -7.27
CA ILE A 163 19.47 -10.86 -6.37
C ILE A 163 18.17 -11.69 -6.24
N PRO A 164 18.04 -12.84 -6.91
CA PRO A 164 16.81 -13.62 -6.86
C PRO A 164 16.58 -14.17 -5.45
N HIS A 165 15.35 -14.12 -4.96
CA HIS A 165 14.97 -14.74 -3.69
C HIS A 165 13.58 -15.34 -3.74
N SER A 166 13.20 -16.04 -2.67
CA SER A 166 11.84 -16.58 -2.51
C SER A 166 11.42 -17.60 -3.56
N VAL A 167 12.39 -18.40 -4.01
CA VAL A 167 12.16 -19.51 -4.96
C VAL A 167 12.47 -20.85 -4.28
N THR A 168 13.74 -21.13 -4.04
CA THR A 168 14.21 -22.36 -3.37
C THR A 168 15.04 -22.00 -2.16
N LYS A 169 15.21 -22.95 -1.23
CA LYS A 169 16.06 -22.78 -0.04
C LYS A 169 17.43 -22.19 -0.38
N LYS A 170 18.15 -22.82 -1.31
CA LYS A 170 19.50 -22.43 -1.74
C LYS A 170 19.55 -21.03 -2.36
N VAL A 171 18.51 -20.63 -3.10
CA VAL A 171 18.41 -19.30 -3.69
C VAL A 171 18.18 -18.25 -2.60
N SER A 172 17.27 -18.53 -1.67
CA SER A 172 16.99 -17.64 -0.54
C SER A 172 18.18 -17.50 0.42
N GLU A 173 18.93 -18.58 0.71
CA GLU A 173 20.16 -18.51 1.52
C GLU A 173 21.20 -17.57 0.91
N LYS A 174 21.48 -17.72 -0.39
CA LYS A 174 22.40 -16.84 -1.12
C LYS A 174 21.93 -15.38 -1.13
N ALA A 175 20.63 -15.16 -1.22
CA ALA A 175 20.07 -13.82 -1.16
C ALA A 175 20.29 -13.19 0.23
N MET A 176 20.06 -13.94 1.31
CA MET A 176 20.32 -13.48 2.67
C MET A 176 21.80 -13.19 2.91
N GLU A 177 22.71 -14.05 2.44
CA GLU A 177 24.16 -13.81 2.50
C GLU A 177 24.52 -12.49 1.79
N LYS A 178 23.95 -12.25 0.60
CA LYS A 178 24.19 -11.02 -0.15
C LYS A 178 23.62 -9.80 0.56
N VAL A 179 22.41 -9.88 1.15
CA VAL A 179 21.84 -8.76 1.93
C VAL A 179 22.70 -8.46 3.16
N LYS A 180 23.22 -9.50 3.82
CA LYS A 180 24.09 -9.37 5.01
C LYS A 180 25.39 -8.62 4.73
N GLU A 181 25.92 -8.66 3.51
CA GLU A 181 27.08 -7.85 3.11
C GLU A 181 26.83 -6.33 3.23
N TYR A 182 25.57 -5.89 3.10
CA TYR A 182 25.19 -4.46 3.10
C TYR A 182 24.43 -4.03 4.36
N PHE A 183 23.66 -4.94 4.95
CA PHE A 183 22.75 -4.68 6.07
C PHE A 183 23.03 -5.61 7.27
N GLY A 184 24.22 -6.21 7.35
CA GLY A 184 24.54 -7.19 8.40
C GLY A 184 24.46 -6.64 9.83
N ASP A 185 24.65 -5.32 10.00
CA ASP A 185 24.52 -4.64 11.30
C ASP A 185 23.07 -4.26 11.62
N CYS A 186 22.13 -4.43 10.69
CA CYS A 186 20.71 -4.16 10.89
C CYS A 186 20.01 -5.38 11.48
N THR A 187 20.09 -5.52 12.81
CA THR A 187 19.53 -6.66 13.55
C THR A 187 18.06 -6.92 13.22
N ASP A 188 17.22 -5.90 13.28
CA ASP A 188 15.77 -6.04 13.02
C ASP A 188 15.49 -6.63 11.63
N LEU A 189 16.20 -6.18 10.59
CA LEU A 189 16.05 -6.74 9.26
C LEU A 189 16.52 -8.20 9.19
N MET A 190 17.68 -8.50 9.80
CA MET A 190 18.26 -9.85 9.73
C MET A 190 17.38 -10.86 10.47
N GLU A 191 16.88 -10.51 11.65
CA GLU A 191 15.97 -11.36 12.44
C GLU A 191 14.68 -11.64 11.68
N GLU A 192 14.05 -10.62 11.09
CA GLU A 192 12.78 -10.81 10.36
C GLU A 192 12.95 -11.62 9.07
N LEU A 193 14.08 -11.48 8.37
CA LEU A 193 14.42 -12.34 7.23
C LEU A 193 14.60 -13.80 7.66
N GLU A 194 15.25 -14.05 8.80
CA GLU A 194 15.45 -15.39 9.36
C GLU A 194 14.13 -16.02 9.80
N VAL A 195 13.26 -15.26 10.47
CA VAL A 195 11.91 -15.68 10.83
C VAL A 195 11.16 -16.12 9.57
N ASN A 196 11.09 -15.29 8.53
CA ASN A 196 10.38 -15.64 7.29
C ASN A 196 11.00 -16.86 6.59
N PHE A 197 12.33 -16.92 6.50
CA PHE A 197 13.03 -18.05 5.89
C PHE A 197 12.76 -19.39 6.59
N SER A 198 12.57 -19.37 7.91
CA SER A 198 12.26 -20.57 8.70
C SER A 198 10.84 -21.12 8.50
N HIS A 199 9.95 -20.35 7.84
CA HIS A 199 8.54 -20.71 7.60
C HIS A 199 8.23 -20.88 6.09
N PRO A 200 8.78 -21.91 5.41
CA PRO A 200 8.53 -22.11 3.99
C PRO A 200 7.08 -22.50 3.69
N GLU A 201 6.52 -21.92 2.64
CA GLU A 201 5.17 -22.22 2.15
C GLU A 201 5.21 -23.47 1.24
N LYS A 202 4.32 -24.44 1.49
CA LYS A 202 4.17 -25.61 0.61
C LYS A 202 3.25 -25.26 -0.57
N ARG A 203 3.80 -25.25 -1.79
CA ARG A 203 3.05 -25.10 -3.05
C ARG A 203 3.11 -26.39 -3.85
N GLY A 204 2.05 -27.19 -3.76
CA GLY A 204 2.01 -28.54 -4.33
C GLY A 204 3.07 -29.45 -3.68
N MET A 205 4.01 -29.95 -4.49
CA MET A 205 5.13 -30.77 -4.02
C MET A 205 6.38 -29.96 -3.64
N MET A 206 6.40 -28.66 -3.95
CA MET A 206 7.56 -27.79 -3.71
C MET A 206 7.39 -26.96 -2.44
N LYS A 207 8.52 -26.60 -1.82
CA LYS A 207 8.58 -25.62 -0.74
C LYS A 207 9.17 -24.32 -1.27
N THR A 208 8.48 -23.21 -1.01
CA THR A 208 8.91 -21.85 -1.39
C THR A 208 9.34 -21.12 -0.13
N TYR A 209 10.49 -20.46 -0.16
CA TYR A 209 11.12 -19.83 1.00
C TYR A 209 10.98 -18.31 0.92
N PHE A 210 9.77 -17.80 1.17
CA PHE A 210 9.50 -16.36 1.15
C PHE A 210 10.35 -15.64 2.19
N LEU A 211 11.04 -14.57 1.77
CA LEU A 211 11.91 -13.79 2.64
C LEU A 211 11.21 -12.52 3.14
N LEU A 212 10.24 -12.01 2.38
CA LEU A 212 9.60 -10.73 2.64
C LEU A 212 8.26 -10.84 3.38
N PHE A 213 7.81 -12.05 3.60
CA PHE A 213 6.64 -12.42 4.37
C PHE A 213 6.68 -13.93 4.58
N HIS A 214 5.84 -14.44 5.47
CA HIS A 214 5.43 -15.84 5.45
C HIS A 214 3.90 -15.93 5.46
N VAL A 215 3.38 -17.15 5.34
CA VAL A 215 1.95 -17.40 5.24
C VAL A 215 1.50 -18.26 6.42
N GLU A 216 0.58 -17.72 7.21
CA GLU A 216 -0.11 -18.42 8.29
C GLU A 216 -1.60 -18.46 7.99
N ASP A 217 -2.21 -19.66 8.04
CA ASP A 217 -3.64 -19.87 7.77
C ASP A 217 -4.15 -19.21 6.47
N GLY A 218 -3.31 -19.23 5.43
CA GLY A 218 -3.63 -18.65 4.12
C GLY A 218 -3.56 -17.12 4.06
N ARG A 219 -3.01 -16.47 5.08
CA ARG A 219 -2.80 -15.01 5.15
C ARG A 219 -1.33 -14.67 5.18
N MET A 220 -0.94 -13.60 4.49
CA MET A 220 0.41 -13.06 4.63
C MET A 220 0.57 -12.45 6.02
N VAL A 221 1.66 -12.81 6.67
CA VAL A 221 2.08 -12.31 7.98
C VAL A 221 3.54 -11.91 7.91
N ASN A 222 3.95 -11.04 8.83
CA ASN A 222 5.30 -10.48 8.90
C ASN A 222 5.78 -9.90 7.55
N LEU A 223 4.98 -8.98 6.99
CA LEU A 223 5.31 -8.33 5.73
C LEU A 223 6.42 -7.29 5.96
N LEU A 224 7.62 -7.56 5.45
CA LEU A 224 8.74 -6.63 5.58
C LEU A 224 8.56 -5.45 4.63
N SER A 225 8.60 -4.25 5.18
CA SER A 225 8.69 -3.00 4.42
C SER A 225 9.21 -1.87 5.31
N ASN A 226 9.92 -0.92 4.70
CA ASN A 226 10.33 0.35 5.29
C ASN A 226 10.99 0.26 6.68
N ILE A 227 11.82 -0.77 6.91
CA ILE A 227 12.63 -0.90 8.13
C ILE A 227 13.75 0.15 8.11
N GLU A 228 13.94 0.86 9.22
CA GLU A 228 15.05 1.79 9.41
C GLU A 228 16.18 1.11 10.17
N CYS A 229 17.35 1.01 9.54
CA CYS A 229 18.56 0.45 10.14
C CYS A 229 19.40 1.59 10.73
N ASN A 230 19.63 1.53 12.04
CA ASN A 230 20.44 2.51 12.78
C ASN A 230 21.94 2.34 12.55
#